data_AF-A0A8D3AZ83-F1
#
_entry.id   AF-A0A8D3AZ83-F1
#
_cell.length_a   1.000
_cell.length_b   1.000
_cell.length_c   1.000
_cell.angle_alpha   90.00
_cell.angle_beta   90.00
_cell.angle_gamma   90.00
#
_symmetry.space_group_name_H-M   'P 1'
#
loop_
_entity.id
_entity.type
_entity.pdbx_description
1 polymer ?
#
loop_
_entity_poly.entity_id
_entity_poly.type
_entity_poly.pdbx_seq_one_letter_code
_entity_poly.pdbx_strand_id
1 'polypeptide(L)'
;MLDVYKEVPELKSLCYAVAEVHTPRMNILKTLFLLAAGLSVAVSSQDKALNQFRNMILCLMPDSWPIFDYADYGCYCGKGGSGTPVDELDRCCYVHDHCYSDAMQHDECRPIFDNPYTEFYDYSCDEKKKKVTCGSKNNACEMFICECDRKAAECFARSHLNPDHKRLPSDQCQ
;
A
#
# COMPACT_ATOMS: atom_id res chain seq x y z
N MET A 1 -20.07 -23.88 9.18
CA MET A 1 -18.68 -23.46 8.86
C MET A 1 -18.01 -24.52 7.99
N LEU A 2 -18.59 -24.88 6.82
CA LEU A 2 -18.01 -25.86 5.89
C LEU A 2 -18.43 -25.62 4.41
N ASP A 3 -19.02 -24.47 4.07
CA ASP A 3 -19.54 -24.23 2.71
C ASP A 3 -18.77 -23.17 1.90
N VAL A 4 -17.63 -22.66 2.40
CA VAL A 4 -16.79 -21.71 1.65
C VAL A 4 -15.73 -22.41 0.77
N TYR A 5 -15.42 -23.69 1.05
CA TYR A 5 -14.30 -24.39 0.41
C TYR A 5 -14.63 -25.09 -0.92
N LYS A 6 -15.89 -25.03 -1.39
CA LYS A 6 -16.34 -25.82 -2.56
C LYS A 6 -16.14 -25.15 -3.92
N GLU A 7 -15.86 -23.85 -3.99
CA GLU A 7 -15.82 -23.12 -5.27
C GLU A 7 -14.43 -22.69 -5.74
N VAL A 8 -13.36 -23.09 -5.06
CA VAL A 8 -11.99 -22.79 -5.49
C VAL A 8 -11.38 -24.03 -6.16
N PRO A 9 -11.17 -24.05 -7.49
CA PRO A 9 -10.66 -25.21 -8.21
C PRO A 9 -9.27 -25.67 -7.73
N GLU A 10 -8.46 -24.74 -7.23
CA GLU A 10 -7.10 -24.97 -6.76
C GLU A 10 -7.04 -25.76 -5.43
N LEU A 11 -8.04 -25.57 -4.55
CA LEU A 11 -8.11 -26.26 -3.26
C LEU A 11 -8.52 -27.74 -3.38
N LYS A 12 -9.19 -28.13 -4.47
CA LYS A 12 -9.46 -29.55 -4.76
C LYS A 12 -8.16 -30.33 -4.94
N SER A 13 -7.19 -29.76 -5.66
CA SER A 13 -5.90 -30.39 -5.91
C SER A 13 -5.10 -30.61 -4.62
N LEU A 14 -5.17 -29.66 -3.69
CA LEU A 14 -4.57 -29.79 -2.34
C LEU A 14 -5.19 -30.92 -1.51
N CYS A 15 -6.51 -31.09 -1.52
CA CYS A 15 -7.16 -32.19 -0.77
C CYS A 15 -6.76 -33.58 -1.29
N TYR A 16 -6.62 -33.74 -2.62
CA TYR A 16 -6.15 -34.99 -3.20
C TYR A 16 -4.69 -35.28 -2.82
N ALA A 17 -3.82 -34.27 -2.81
CA ALA A 17 -2.42 -34.42 -2.40
C ALA A 17 -2.25 -34.80 -0.92
N VAL A 18 -3.11 -34.31 -0.03
CA VAL A 18 -3.09 -34.66 1.40
C VAL A 18 -3.57 -36.09 1.65
N ALA A 19 -4.51 -36.60 0.85
CA ALA A 19 -5.01 -37.98 0.98
C ALA A 19 -3.93 -39.03 0.64
N GLU A 20 -3.00 -38.73 -0.26
CA GLU A 20 -1.90 -39.64 -0.64
C GLU A 20 -0.82 -39.78 0.46
N VAL A 21 -0.71 -38.81 1.38
CA VAL A 21 0.27 -38.81 2.50
C VAL A 21 -0.02 -39.90 3.55
N HIS A 22 -1.23 -40.46 3.59
CA HIS A 22 -1.64 -41.39 4.65
C HIS A 22 -1.39 -42.88 4.36
N THR A 23 -0.55 -43.22 3.37
CA THR A 23 -0.16 -44.63 3.10
C THR A 23 1.24 -44.94 3.62
N PRO A 24 1.44 -46.01 4.43
CA PRO A 24 2.69 -46.22 5.16
C PRO A 24 3.69 -47.00 4.31
N ARG A 25 4.27 -46.38 3.27
CA ARG A 25 5.49 -46.92 2.63
C ARG A 25 6.24 -45.89 1.77
N MET A 26 6.72 -44.80 2.36
CA MET A 26 7.51 -43.80 1.63
C MET A 26 9.02 -43.96 1.89
N ASN A 27 9.78 -44.07 0.80
CA ASN A 27 11.22 -44.34 0.79
C ASN A 27 12.02 -43.07 1.16
N ILE A 28 13.05 -43.19 2.00
CA ILE A 28 13.79 -42.06 2.62
C ILE A 28 14.38 -41.07 1.58
N LEU A 29 14.72 -41.55 0.37
CA LEU A 29 15.15 -40.70 -0.75
C LEU A 29 14.06 -39.76 -1.28
N LYS A 30 12.78 -40.15 -1.22
CA LYS A 30 11.66 -39.29 -1.63
C LYS A 30 11.40 -38.18 -0.60
N THR A 31 11.64 -38.47 0.68
CA THR A 31 11.53 -37.49 1.77
C THR A 31 12.58 -36.37 1.63
N LEU A 32 13.81 -36.73 1.21
CA LEU A 32 14.88 -35.75 0.97
C LEU A 32 14.62 -34.87 -0.27
N PHE A 33 14.01 -35.41 -1.31
CA PHE A 33 13.62 -34.64 -2.50
C PHE A 33 12.49 -33.64 -2.21
N LEU A 34 11.54 -33.99 -1.35
CA LEU A 34 10.44 -33.12 -0.95
C LEU A 34 10.88 -31.98 -0.01
N LEU A 35 11.90 -32.21 0.83
CA LEU A 35 12.50 -31.16 1.66
C LEU A 35 13.24 -30.10 0.83
N ALA A 36 13.87 -30.49 -0.28
CA ALA A 36 14.54 -29.55 -1.18
C ALA A 36 13.56 -28.72 -2.04
N ALA A 37 12.39 -29.27 -2.38
CA ALA A 37 11.34 -28.58 -3.13
C ALA A 37 10.42 -27.69 -2.24
N GLY A 38 10.46 -27.89 -0.92
CA GLY A 38 9.68 -27.12 0.07
C GLY A 38 10.18 -25.70 0.33
N LEU A 39 11.35 -25.32 -0.18
CA LEU A 39 11.84 -23.93 -0.18
C LEU A 39 11.26 -23.16 -1.38
N SER A 40 9.95 -23.24 -1.58
CA SER A 40 9.26 -22.29 -2.45
C SER A 40 8.99 -21.04 -1.63
N VAL A 41 9.60 -19.94 -2.08
CA VAL A 41 9.58 -18.62 -1.48
C VAL A 41 8.14 -18.25 -1.13
N ALA A 42 7.78 -18.27 0.15
CA ALA A 42 6.69 -17.46 0.64
C ALA A 42 7.18 -16.01 0.53
N VAL A 43 7.07 -15.40 -0.66
CA VAL A 43 7.05 -13.95 -0.77
C VAL A 43 5.79 -13.53 -0.05
N SER A 44 5.92 -13.24 1.23
CA SER A 44 4.90 -12.54 1.99
C SER A 44 4.68 -11.22 1.25
N SER A 45 3.54 -11.08 0.58
CA SER A 45 3.06 -9.79 0.06
C SER A 45 2.73 -8.90 1.24
N GLN A 46 3.74 -8.43 1.97
CA GLN A 46 3.59 -7.25 2.81
C GLN A 46 3.58 -6.04 1.88
N ASP A 47 2.51 -5.90 1.12
CA ASP A 47 2.24 -4.71 0.32
C ASP A 47 1.92 -3.55 1.27
N LYS A 48 2.89 -3.02 2.01
CA LYS A 48 2.69 -1.92 2.99
C LYS A 48 1.69 -0.88 2.48
N ALA A 49 0.91 -0.23 3.36
CA ALA A 49 -0.06 0.82 3.00
C ALA A 49 0.49 1.87 2.02
N LEU A 50 1.78 2.24 2.15
CA LEU A 50 2.49 3.09 1.18
C LEU A 50 2.44 2.60 -0.28
N ASN A 51 2.40 1.28 -0.51
CA ASN A 51 2.19 0.69 -1.83
C ASN A 51 0.74 0.89 -2.31
N GLN A 52 -0.25 0.86 -1.42
CA GLN A 52 -1.64 1.23 -1.76
C GLN A 52 -1.71 2.70 -2.17
N PHE A 53 -1.04 3.60 -1.44
CA PHE A 53 -0.93 5.02 -1.84
C PHE A 53 -0.27 5.18 -3.21
N ARG A 54 0.88 4.52 -3.44
CA ARG A 54 1.54 4.49 -4.76
C ARG A 54 0.58 4.06 -5.87
N ASN A 55 -0.24 3.04 -5.63
CA ASN A 55 -1.19 2.54 -6.61
C ASN A 55 -2.36 3.52 -6.85
N MET A 56 -2.78 4.29 -5.84
CA MET A 56 -3.74 5.39 -6.04
C MET A 56 -3.15 6.49 -6.93
N ILE A 57 -1.88 6.84 -6.74
CA ILE A 57 -1.19 7.82 -7.61
C ILE A 57 -1.17 7.31 -9.06
N LEU A 58 -0.81 6.03 -9.27
CA LEU A 58 -0.79 5.41 -10.61
C LEU A 58 -2.19 5.30 -11.25
N CYS A 59 -3.24 5.10 -10.45
CA CYS A 59 -4.63 5.11 -10.93
C CYS A 59 -4.99 6.44 -11.62
N LEU A 60 -4.53 7.55 -11.04
CA LEU A 60 -4.85 8.91 -11.52
C LEU A 60 -3.85 9.40 -12.58
N MET A 61 -2.58 9.00 -12.44
CA MET A 61 -1.46 9.41 -13.28
C MET A 61 -0.66 8.17 -13.73
N PRO A 62 -1.17 7.40 -14.71
CA PRO A 62 -0.56 6.13 -15.11
C PRO A 62 0.84 6.26 -15.72
N ASP A 63 1.16 7.43 -16.28
CA ASP A 63 2.47 7.72 -16.89
C ASP A 63 3.50 8.31 -15.89
N SER A 64 3.11 8.49 -14.63
CA SER A 64 3.99 9.01 -13.57
C SER A 64 4.94 7.93 -13.02
N TRP A 65 5.98 8.37 -12.33
CA TRP A 65 6.93 7.51 -11.61
C TRP A 65 6.93 7.89 -10.13
N PRO A 66 5.94 7.45 -9.32
CA PRO A 66 5.66 8.08 -8.03
C PRO A 66 6.84 8.16 -7.05
N ILE A 67 7.69 7.13 -7.05
CA ILE A 67 8.90 7.08 -6.20
C ILE A 67 9.92 8.15 -6.63
N PHE A 68 10.07 8.41 -7.93
CA PHE A 68 11.05 9.37 -8.46
C PHE A 68 10.49 10.78 -8.65
N ASP A 69 9.17 10.90 -8.70
CA ASP A 69 8.50 12.18 -8.91
C ASP A 69 8.11 12.84 -7.60
N TYR A 70 7.70 12.07 -6.58
CA TYR A 70 7.05 12.62 -5.38
C TYR A 70 7.71 12.21 -4.05
N ALA A 71 8.57 11.20 -3.98
CA ALA A 71 9.08 10.73 -2.67
C ALA A 71 10.23 11.58 -2.09
N ASP A 72 10.77 12.53 -2.86
CA ASP A 72 11.82 13.48 -2.46
C ASP A 72 11.65 14.76 -3.29
N TYR A 73 10.61 15.54 -2.96
CA TYR A 73 10.19 16.74 -3.69
C TYR A 73 9.84 17.86 -2.72
N GLY A 74 10.32 19.07 -3.03
CA GLY A 74 10.03 20.26 -2.23
C GLY A 74 10.48 20.11 -0.78
N CYS A 75 9.70 20.68 0.13
CA CYS A 75 9.98 20.70 1.55
C CYS A 75 9.22 19.65 2.35
N TYR A 76 8.16 19.07 1.79
CA TYR A 76 7.25 18.16 2.49
C TYR A 76 7.11 16.79 1.83
N CYS A 77 7.25 16.67 0.51
CA CYS A 77 7.06 15.36 -0.13
C CYS A 77 8.26 14.44 0.13
N GLY A 78 8.14 13.59 1.16
CA GLY A 78 9.17 12.65 1.55
C GLY A 78 9.14 12.38 3.05
N LYS A 79 10.30 12.05 3.63
CA LYS A 79 10.41 11.83 5.07
C LYS A 79 10.66 13.15 5.80
N GLY A 80 9.75 13.56 6.68
CA GLY A 80 9.93 14.73 7.54
C GLY A 80 8.98 15.84 7.14
N GLY A 81 9.51 17.02 6.80
CA GLY A 81 8.73 18.18 6.41
C GLY A 81 8.91 19.38 7.33
N SER A 82 9.26 20.54 6.78
CA SER A 82 9.39 21.79 7.54
C SER A 82 9.34 23.03 6.65
N GLY A 83 9.08 24.19 7.26
CA GLY A 83 9.06 25.47 6.57
C GLY A 83 7.77 25.69 5.77
N THR A 84 7.90 26.37 4.64
CA THR A 84 6.79 26.73 3.75
C THR A 84 6.80 25.87 2.49
N PRO A 85 5.67 25.30 2.06
CA PRO A 85 5.62 24.55 0.81
C PRO A 85 6.04 25.41 -0.39
N VAL A 86 6.91 24.87 -1.25
CA VAL A 86 7.52 25.65 -2.36
C VAL A 86 6.63 25.81 -3.58
N ASP A 87 5.60 24.96 -3.70
CA ASP A 87 4.55 25.06 -4.73
C ASP A 87 3.29 24.27 -4.33
N GLU A 88 2.32 24.19 -5.25
CA GLU A 88 1.06 23.46 -5.04
C GLU A 88 1.25 21.95 -4.90
N LEU A 89 2.27 21.34 -5.52
CA LEU A 89 2.54 19.91 -5.36
C LEU A 89 3.10 19.63 -3.96
N ASP A 90 4.04 20.45 -3.51
CA ASP A 90 4.58 20.37 -2.16
C ASP A 90 3.52 20.66 -1.09
N ARG A 91 2.58 21.57 -1.39
CA ARG A 91 1.42 21.83 -0.54
C ARG A 91 0.51 20.61 -0.40
N CYS A 92 0.37 19.78 -1.43
CA CYS A 92 -0.36 18.51 -1.32
C CYS A 92 0.28 17.60 -0.26
N CYS A 93 1.62 17.53 -0.23
CA CYS A 93 2.37 16.73 0.74
C CYS A 93 2.27 17.31 2.15
N TYR A 94 2.36 18.63 2.30
CA TYR A 94 2.10 19.30 3.58
C TYR A 94 0.75 18.89 4.17
N VAL A 95 -0.31 18.93 3.36
CA VAL A 95 -1.65 18.54 3.81
C VAL A 95 -1.72 17.04 4.12
N HIS A 96 -1.04 16.20 3.33
CA HIS A 96 -0.98 14.76 3.55
C HIS A 96 -0.29 14.39 4.87
N ASP A 97 0.85 15.02 5.19
CA ASP A 97 1.57 14.82 6.46
C ASP A 97 0.72 15.23 7.67
N HIS A 98 -0.03 16.32 7.55
CA HIS A 98 -0.97 16.73 8.60
C HIS A 98 -2.14 15.75 8.72
N CYS A 99 -2.64 15.24 7.60
CA CYS A 99 -3.67 14.21 7.60
C CYS A 99 -3.19 12.92 8.29
N TYR A 100 -1.95 12.48 8.03
CA TYR A 100 -1.36 11.34 8.74
C TYR A 100 -1.13 11.64 10.24
N SER A 101 -0.73 12.86 10.58
CA SER A 101 -0.60 13.28 11.97
C SER A 101 -1.94 13.27 12.71
N ASP A 102 -3.02 13.67 12.05
CA ASP A 102 -4.39 13.60 12.58
C ASP A 102 -4.85 12.14 12.70
N ALA A 103 -4.53 11.28 11.73
CA ALA A 103 -4.83 9.84 11.79
C ALA A 103 -4.19 9.18 13.02
N MET A 104 -2.93 9.52 13.31
CA MET A 104 -2.22 9.02 14.50
C MET A 104 -2.81 9.49 15.83
N GLN A 105 -3.63 10.54 15.82
CA GLN A 105 -4.31 11.11 16.99
C GLN A 105 -5.80 10.78 17.05
N HIS A 106 -6.34 10.13 16.01
CA HIS A 106 -7.76 9.82 15.89
C HIS A 106 -8.16 8.78 16.96
N ASP A 107 -9.27 8.99 17.67
CA ASP A 107 -9.69 8.14 18.80
C ASP A 107 -9.94 6.67 18.38
N GLU A 108 -10.37 6.47 17.14
CA GLU A 108 -10.63 5.19 16.51
C GLU A 108 -9.38 4.50 15.96
N CYS A 109 -8.25 5.21 15.86
CA CYS A 109 -6.95 4.64 15.52
C CYS A 109 -6.19 4.27 16.79
N ARG A 110 -5.59 3.07 16.83
CA ARG A 110 -4.71 2.62 17.91
C ARG A 110 -3.27 2.92 17.51
N PRO A 111 -2.59 3.91 18.10
CA PRO A 111 -1.30 4.41 17.60
C PRO A 111 -0.17 3.36 17.50
N ILE A 112 -0.26 2.27 18.26
CA ILE A 112 0.73 1.17 18.25
C ILE A 112 0.52 0.22 17.06
N PHE A 113 -0.71 0.06 16.60
CA PHE A 113 -1.09 -0.94 15.59
C PHE A 113 -1.45 -0.29 14.25
N ASP A 114 -2.12 0.86 14.28
CA ASP A 114 -2.74 1.50 13.13
C ASP A 114 -1.88 2.67 12.63
N ASN A 115 -0.63 2.37 12.27
CA ASN A 115 0.28 3.37 11.72
C ASN A 115 -0.10 3.64 10.24
N PRO A 116 -0.34 4.89 9.82
CA PRO A 116 -0.79 5.22 8.47
C PRO A 116 0.16 4.78 7.35
N TYR A 117 1.44 4.56 7.65
CA TYR A 117 2.42 4.05 6.70
C TYR A 117 2.34 2.52 6.48
N THR A 118 1.64 1.79 7.36
CA THR A 118 1.56 0.33 7.36
C THR A 118 0.15 -0.24 7.43
N GLU A 119 -0.83 0.53 7.88
CA GLU A 119 -2.23 0.13 8.05
C GLU A 119 -2.94 -0.01 6.70
N PHE A 120 -3.40 -1.23 6.42
CA PHE A 120 -4.05 -1.52 5.15
C PHE A 120 -5.50 -1.04 5.14
N TYR A 121 -5.95 -0.58 3.99
CA TYR A 121 -7.36 -0.20 3.79
C TYR A 121 -7.93 -0.76 2.48
N ASP A 122 -9.24 -0.93 2.43
CA ASP A 122 -10.02 -1.26 1.23
C ASP A 122 -10.16 -0.01 0.35
N TYR A 123 -9.84 -0.14 -0.94
CA TYR A 123 -10.06 0.91 -1.94
C TYR A 123 -10.29 0.29 -3.32
N SER A 124 -10.79 1.10 -4.24
CA SER A 124 -10.97 0.74 -5.65
C SER A 124 -10.47 1.84 -6.58
N CYS A 125 -10.02 1.42 -7.76
CA CYS A 125 -9.62 2.31 -8.85
C CYS A 125 -10.47 2.01 -10.10
N ASP A 126 -11.12 3.04 -10.64
CA ASP A 126 -11.66 3.04 -12.01
C ASP A 126 -10.62 3.72 -12.90
N GLU A 127 -9.72 2.93 -13.49
CA GLU A 127 -8.60 3.41 -14.33
C GLU A 127 -9.10 4.22 -15.54
N LYS A 128 -10.24 3.83 -16.13
CA LYS A 128 -10.81 4.52 -17.29
C LYS A 128 -11.30 5.91 -16.93
N LYS A 129 -11.90 6.05 -15.75
CA LYS A 129 -12.36 7.35 -15.24
C LYS A 129 -11.29 8.09 -14.43
N LYS A 130 -10.12 7.48 -14.20
CA LYS A 130 -9.09 7.98 -13.29
C LYS A 130 -9.72 8.40 -11.96
N LYS A 131 -10.40 7.47 -11.30
CA LYS A 131 -11.11 7.72 -10.05
C LYS A 131 -10.78 6.68 -9.01
N VAL A 132 -10.32 7.14 -7.85
CA VAL A 132 -10.13 6.30 -6.66
C VAL A 132 -11.35 6.45 -5.74
N THR A 133 -11.79 5.36 -5.11
CA THR A 133 -12.86 5.38 -4.10
C THR A 133 -12.46 4.52 -2.91
N CYS A 134 -12.50 5.08 -1.71
CA CYS A 134 -12.29 4.35 -0.47
C CYS A 134 -13.46 3.40 -0.18
N GLY A 135 -13.11 2.18 0.22
CA GLY A 135 -14.04 1.06 0.35
C GLY A 135 -14.94 1.17 1.57
N SER A 136 -16.20 0.75 1.44
CA SER A 136 -17.16 0.76 2.55
C SER A 136 -16.89 -0.29 3.62
N LYS A 137 -15.93 -1.21 3.39
CA LYS A 137 -15.49 -2.20 4.37
C LYS A 137 -14.52 -1.63 5.39
N ASN A 138 -13.98 -0.44 5.14
CA ASN A 138 -13.06 0.21 6.05
C ASN A 138 -13.74 0.53 7.38
N ASN A 139 -13.05 0.26 8.47
CA ASN A 139 -13.36 0.86 9.77
C ASN A 139 -13.03 2.37 9.75
N ALA A 140 -13.32 3.07 10.84
CA ALA A 140 -13.13 4.53 10.89
C ALA A 140 -11.66 4.95 10.66
N CYS A 141 -10.69 4.22 11.24
CA CYS A 141 -9.27 4.50 11.07
C CYS A 141 -8.80 4.24 9.63
N GLU A 142 -9.11 3.05 9.10
CA GLU A 142 -8.78 2.64 7.72
C GLU A 142 -9.38 3.62 6.71
N MET A 143 -10.61 4.07 6.94
CA MET A 143 -11.30 5.04 6.07
C MET A 143 -10.60 6.40 6.12
N PHE A 144 -10.20 6.84 7.30
CA PHE A 144 -9.52 8.12 7.48
C PHE A 144 -8.18 8.13 6.72
N ILE A 145 -7.36 7.08 6.89
CA ILE A 145 -6.07 6.93 6.21
C ILE A 145 -6.26 6.82 4.69
N CYS A 146 -7.22 6.01 4.24
CA CYS A 146 -7.55 5.89 2.82
C CYS A 146 -7.92 7.25 2.20
N GLU A 147 -8.71 8.07 2.91
CA GLU A 147 -9.10 9.39 2.43
C GLU A 147 -7.95 10.39 2.42
N CYS A 148 -6.97 10.27 3.33
CA CYS A 148 -5.72 11.04 3.25
C CYS A 148 -5.00 10.73 1.92
N ASP A 149 -4.79 9.45 1.63
CA ASP A 149 -4.07 8.99 0.44
C ASP A 149 -4.82 9.31 -0.86
N ARG A 150 -6.14 9.10 -0.89
CA ARG A 150 -6.99 9.44 -2.04
C ARG A 150 -6.91 10.93 -2.37
N LYS A 151 -7.04 11.80 -1.36
CA LYS A 151 -7.00 13.25 -1.55
C LYS A 151 -5.62 13.73 -1.98
N ALA A 152 -4.55 13.16 -1.42
CA ALA A 152 -3.19 13.48 -1.84
C ALA A 152 -2.95 13.09 -3.30
N ALA A 153 -3.35 11.88 -3.70
CA ALA A 153 -3.23 11.42 -5.09
C ALA A 153 -4.04 12.32 -6.06
N GLU A 154 -5.26 12.71 -5.70
CA GLU A 154 -6.08 13.65 -6.49
C GLU A 154 -5.49 15.07 -6.53
N CYS A 155 -4.78 15.47 -5.49
CA CYS A 155 -4.07 16.74 -5.44
C CYS A 155 -2.87 16.69 -6.41
N PHE A 156 -2.04 15.64 -6.34
CA PHE A 156 -0.91 15.45 -7.26
C PHE A 156 -1.37 15.46 -8.73
N ALA A 157 -2.49 14.81 -9.05
CA ALA A 157 -3.05 14.77 -10.40
C ALA A 157 -3.50 16.14 -10.96
N ARG A 158 -3.66 17.15 -10.10
CA ARG A 158 -4.04 18.52 -10.48
C ARG A 158 -2.90 19.52 -10.35
N SER A 159 -1.80 19.13 -9.70
CA SER A 159 -0.62 19.96 -9.50
C SER A 159 0.41 19.76 -10.61
N HIS A 160 1.27 20.76 -10.81
CA HIS A 160 2.37 20.68 -11.76
C HIS A 160 3.65 20.19 -11.06
N LEU A 161 4.33 19.22 -11.66
CA LEU A 161 5.64 18.77 -11.21
C LEU A 161 6.73 19.72 -11.73
N ASN A 162 7.39 20.46 -10.83
CA ASN A 162 8.55 21.29 -11.16
C ASN A 162 9.87 20.49 -10.95
N PRO A 163 10.63 20.16 -12.01
CA PRO A 163 11.88 19.43 -11.87
C PRO A 163 12.92 20.10 -10.95
N ASP A 164 12.89 21.43 -10.83
CA ASP A 164 13.84 22.20 -10.00
C ASP A 164 13.61 21.98 -8.50
N HIS A 165 12.42 21.52 -8.11
CA HIS A 165 12.07 21.24 -6.72
C HIS A 165 12.29 19.76 -6.35
N LYS A 166 12.74 18.91 -7.27
CA LYS A 166 13.12 17.53 -6.94
C LYS A 166 14.40 17.52 -6.11
N ARG A 167 14.38 16.81 -4.98
CA ARG A 167 15.50 16.70 -4.04
C ARG A 167 15.98 18.07 -3.57
N LEU A 168 15.03 18.96 -3.27
CA LEU A 168 15.32 20.31 -2.81
C LEU A 168 16.10 20.26 -1.47
N PRO A 169 17.25 20.94 -1.35
CA PRO A 169 17.98 21.01 -0.09
C PRO A 169 17.13 21.61 1.04
N SER A 170 17.20 21.01 2.23
CA SER A 170 16.37 21.41 3.37
C SER A 170 16.67 22.81 3.91
N ASP A 171 17.83 23.38 3.61
CA ASP A 171 18.18 24.77 3.95
C ASP A 171 17.44 25.82 3.10
N GLN A 172 16.77 25.38 2.02
CA GLN A 172 15.89 26.21 1.20
C GLN A 172 14.43 26.18 1.69
N CYS A 173 14.12 25.34 2.69
CA CYS A 173 12.82 25.23 3.32
C CYS A 173 12.72 26.21 4.51
N GLN A 174 12.24 27.42 4.23
CA GLN A 174 12.11 28.53 5.18
C GLN A 174 10.81 28.48 5.99
#